data_AF-A0AAN7FWU9-F1
#
_entry.id   AF-A0AAN7FWU9-F1
#
_cell.length_a   1.000
_cell.length_b   1.000
_cell.length_c   1.000
_cell.angle_alpha   90.00
_cell.angle_beta   90.00
_cell.angle_gamma   90.00
#
_symmetry.space_group_name_H-M   'P 1'
#
loop_
_entity.id
_entity.type
_entity.pdbx_description
1 polymer ?
#
loop_
_entity_poly.entity_id
_entity_poly.type
_entity_poly.pdbx_seq_one_letter_code
_entity_poly.pdbx_strand_id
1 'polypeptide(L)'
;MIKLSLRRNVSSKVDKKERVTTSLNTCTVPVAQTSGVNLTIQQAKNIAVTEVQQDGCTGNFKIIDSQYGNFLVPVVPTLSELAG
;
A
#
# COMPACT_ATOMS: atom_id res chain seq x y z
N MET A 1 31.02 6.44 11.04
CA MET A 1 30.75 6.09 9.64
C MET A 1 29.60 5.09 9.63
N ILE A 2 28.36 5.54 9.41
CA ILE A 2 27.16 4.69 9.53
C ILE A 2 26.85 4.15 8.14
N LYS A 3 26.93 2.82 7.98
CA LYS A 3 26.74 2.12 6.72
C LYS A 3 25.24 2.04 6.40
N LEU A 4 24.74 2.93 5.54
CA LEU A 4 23.36 2.89 5.07
C LEU A 4 23.18 1.66 4.16
N SER A 5 22.64 0.57 4.71
CA SER A 5 22.35 -0.64 3.95
C SER A 5 20.92 -0.56 3.42
N LEU A 6 20.76 -0.06 2.19
CA LEU A 6 19.51 -0.13 1.45
C LEU A 6 19.23 -1.59 1.07
N ARG A 7 18.48 -2.32 1.89
CA ARG A 7 18.06 -3.69 1.58
C ARG A 7 16.92 -3.65 0.56
N ARG A 8 17.25 -3.74 -0.73
CA ARG A 8 16.31 -4.18 -1.77
C ARG A 8 15.96 -5.64 -1.50
N ASN A 9 14.76 -5.91 -1.02
CA ASN A 9 14.23 -7.26 -0.96
C ASN A 9 13.52 -7.58 -2.29
N VAL A 10 14.28 -8.16 -3.22
CA VAL A 10 13.74 -8.92 -4.35
C VAL A 10 14.57 -10.19 -4.47
N SER A 11 14.07 -11.30 -3.93
CA SER A 11 14.10 -12.62 -4.60
C SER A 11 13.48 -13.72 -3.71
N SER A 12 12.79 -14.62 -4.39
CA SER A 12 11.94 -15.72 -3.95
C SER A 12 12.65 -16.84 -3.19
N LYS A 13 11.94 -17.44 -2.21
CA LYS A 13 11.94 -18.89 -2.00
C LYS A 13 10.53 -19.39 -1.70
N VAL A 14 10.04 -20.23 -2.61
CA VAL A 14 8.90 -21.12 -2.39
C VAL A 14 9.44 -22.32 -1.61
N ASP A 15 9.04 -22.44 -0.34
CA ASP A 15 9.12 -23.69 0.39
C ASP A 15 7.69 -24.17 0.66
N LYS A 16 7.37 -25.33 0.08
CA LYS A 16 6.06 -25.97 0.16
C LYS A 16 5.85 -26.49 1.59
N LYS A 17 4.81 -25.99 2.27
CA LYS A 17 4.10 -26.78 3.26
C LYS A 17 2.59 -26.59 3.09
N GLU A 18 1.98 -27.71 2.73
CA GLU A 18 0.58 -27.93 2.46
C GLU A 18 -0.33 -27.45 3.60
N ARG A 19 -1.22 -26.50 3.27
CA ARG A 19 -2.53 -26.39 3.90
C ARG A 19 -3.51 -26.05 2.80
N VAL A 20 -4.28 -27.05 2.39
CA VAL A 20 -5.41 -26.92 1.47
C VAL A 20 -6.40 -25.92 2.07
N THR A 21 -6.70 -24.85 1.33
CA THR A 21 -8.02 -24.21 1.27
C THR A 21 -8.01 -23.24 0.07
N THR A 22 -8.57 -23.72 -1.04
CA THR A 22 -9.13 -22.99 -2.17
C THR A 22 -8.55 -21.59 -2.47
N SER A 23 -7.44 -21.53 -3.22
CA SER A 23 -7.08 -20.31 -3.96
C SER A 23 -7.99 -20.22 -5.18
N LEU A 24 -9.15 -19.60 -5.00
CA LEU A 24 -10.03 -19.24 -6.11
C LEU A 24 -9.36 -18.09 -6.86
N ASN A 25 -8.68 -18.41 -7.97
CA ASN A 25 -8.09 -17.43 -8.86
C ASN A 25 -9.22 -16.73 -9.64
N THR A 26 -9.97 -15.84 -9.00
CA THR A 26 -10.87 -14.96 -9.74
C THR A 26 -10.08 -13.78 -10.26
N CYS A 27 -9.62 -13.90 -11.51
CA CYS A 27 -9.35 -12.74 -12.36
C CYS A 27 -10.69 -12.01 -12.55
N THR A 28 -11.03 -11.16 -11.57
CA THR A 28 -12.26 -10.40 -11.58
C THR A 28 -11.90 -9.07 -12.21
N VAL A 29 -12.28 -8.91 -13.48
CA VAL A 29 -12.32 -7.63 -14.20
C VAL A 29 -12.95 -6.60 -13.26
N PRO A 30 -12.38 -5.39 -13.06
CA PRO A 30 -12.91 -4.44 -12.09
C PRO A 30 -14.27 -3.95 -12.61
N VAL A 31 -15.32 -4.57 -12.08
CA VAL A 31 -16.68 -4.06 -12.16
C VAL A 31 -16.64 -2.70 -11.46
N ALA A 32 -16.93 -1.65 -12.22
CA ALA A 32 -17.18 -0.32 -11.68
C ALA A 32 -18.37 -0.38 -10.72
N GLN A 33 -18.10 -0.64 -9.43
CA GLN A 33 -19.13 -0.64 -8.40
C GLN A 33 -19.36 0.79 -7.92
N THR A 34 -20.38 1.36 -8.56
CA THR A 34 -21.30 2.41 -8.14
C THR A 34 -21.45 2.61 -6.63
N SER A 35 -21.23 3.85 -6.19
CA SER A 35 -21.81 4.58 -5.03
C SER A 35 -21.94 3.92 -3.64
N GLY A 36 -21.29 2.79 -3.37
CA GLY A 36 -21.16 2.22 -2.03
C GLY A 36 -19.74 2.39 -1.53
N VAL A 37 -19.56 2.84 -0.28
CA VAL A 37 -18.26 2.83 0.39
C VAL A 37 -17.70 1.40 0.33
N ASN A 38 -16.66 1.18 -0.46
CA ASN A 38 -16.03 -0.13 -0.56
C ASN A 38 -15.21 -0.35 0.72
N LEU A 39 -15.78 -1.09 1.66
CA LEU A 39 -15.21 -1.33 2.99
C LEU A 39 -13.81 -1.97 2.91
N THR A 40 -13.58 -2.83 1.92
CA THR A 40 -12.29 -3.47 1.69
C THR A 40 -11.21 -2.46 1.31
N ILE A 41 -11.53 -1.51 0.43
CA ILE A 41 -10.63 -0.41 0.06
C ILE A 41 -10.32 0.48 1.26
N GLN A 42 -11.31 0.80 2.10
CA GLN A 42 -11.08 1.60 3.30
C GLN A 42 -10.19 0.90 4.33
N GLN A 43 -10.42 -0.40 4.57
CA GLN A 43 -9.58 -1.20 5.48
C GLN A 43 -8.14 -1.24 4.99
N ALA A 44 -7.93 -1.56 3.71
CA ALA A 44 -6.59 -1.64 3.12
C ALA A 44 -5.86 -0.28 3.15
N LYS A 45 -6.58 0.82 2.91
CA LYS A 45 -6.05 2.18 3.05
C LYS A 45 -5.57 2.48 4.47
N ASN A 46 -6.38 2.15 5.49
CA ASN A 46 -6.02 2.42 6.88
C ASN A 46 -4.78 1.62 7.32
N ILE A 47 -4.63 0.39 6.81
CA ILE A 47 -3.42 -0.42 7.01
C ILE A 47 -2.22 0.29 6.40
N ALA A 48 -2.29 0.71 5.14
CA ALA A 48 -1.19 1.40 4.46
C ALA A 48 -0.76 2.68 5.18
N VAL A 49 -1.72 3.48 5.67
CA VAL A 49 -1.44 4.69 6.47
C VAL A 49 -0.72 4.34 7.78
N THR A 50 -1.18 3.28 8.46
CA THR A 50 -0.56 2.83 9.71
C THR A 50 0.87 2.34 9.50
N GLU A 51 1.12 1.59 8.43
CA GLU A 51 2.46 1.10 8.07
C GLU A 51 3.42 2.26 7.82
N VAL A 52 3.04 3.24 7.00
CA VAL A 52 3.88 4.42 6.72
C VAL A 52 4.18 5.24 7.98
N GLN A 53 3.23 5.31 8.93
CA GLN A 53 3.45 5.96 10.22
C GLN A 53 4.42 5.17 11.12
N GLN A 54 4.34 3.83 11.11
CA GLN A 54 5.24 2.95 11.86
C GLN A 54 6.66 2.94 11.28
N ASP A 55 6.77 3.00 9.95
CA ASP A 55 8.04 3.09 9.24
C ASP A 55 8.74 4.44 9.42
N GLY A 56 8.06 5.43 10.05
CA GLY A 56 8.60 6.77 10.26
C GLY A 56 8.82 7.54 8.95
N CYS A 57 8.03 7.23 7.92
CA CYS A 57 8.15 7.90 6.63
C CYS A 57 7.70 9.36 6.75
N THR A 58 8.64 10.28 6.50
CA THR A 58 8.42 11.74 6.59
C THR A 58 8.16 12.37 5.23
N GLY A 59 8.00 11.56 4.19
CA GLY A 59 7.73 12.03 2.82
C GLY A 59 6.31 12.62 2.69
N ASN A 60 6.13 13.47 1.68
CA ASN A 60 4.83 14.04 1.37
C ASN A 60 4.05 13.10 0.47
N PHE A 61 2.85 12.72 0.90
CA PHE A 61 1.97 11.81 0.16
C PHE A 61 0.51 12.25 0.26
N LYS A 62 -0.27 11.88 -0.76
CA LYS A 62 -1.73 11.96 -0.71
C LYS A 62 -2.31 10.58 -0.49
N ILE A 63 -3.32 10.52 0.36
CA ILE A 63 -4.11 9.33 0.62
C ILE A 63 -5.27 9.29 -0.38
N ILE A 64 -5.39 8.22 -1.15
CA ILE A 64 -6.47 8.05 -2.14
C ILE A 64 -7.16 6.68 -1.99
N ASP A 65 -8.44 6.62 -2.34
CA ASP A 65 -9.18 5.37 -2.42
C ASP A 65 -8.93 4.74 -3.79
N SER A 66 -7.90 3.89 -3.89
CA SER A 66 -7.52 3.23 -5.14
C SER A 66 -7.94 1.77 -5.16
N GLN A 67 -8.60 1.34 -6.24
CA GLN A 67 -8.91 -0.07 -6.49
C GLN A 67 -7.66 -0.92 -6.78
N TYR A 68 -6.55 -0.28 -7.10
CA TYR A 68 -5.29 -0.94 -7.49
C TYR A 68 -4.30 -1.09 -6.33
N GLY A 69 -4.70 -0.76 -5.10
CA GLY A 69 -3.82 -0.83 -3.92
C GLY A 69 -2.84 0.33 -3.76
N ASN A 70 -2.88 1.33 -4.65
CA ASN A 70 -2.06 2.54 -4.54
C ASN A 70 -2.74 3.55 -3.60
N PHE A 71 -2.71 3.29 -2.29
CA PHE A 71 -3.38 4.15 -1.30
C PHE A 71 -2.60 5.40 -0.94
N LEU A 72 -1.27 5.34 -1.07
CA LEU A 72 -0.36 6.44 -0.77
C LEU A 72 0.38 6.81 -2.05
N VAL A 73 0.16 8.03 -2.53
CA VAL A 73 0.81 8.55 -3.75
C VAL A 73 1.78 9.65 -3.35
N PRO A 74 3.08 9.52 -3.64
CA PRO A 74 4.04 10.59 -3.42
C PRO A 74 3.62 11.86 -4.15
N VAL A 75 3.73 13.00 -3.47
CA VAL A 75 3.41 14.30 -4.07
C VAL A 75 4.54 15.29 -3.85
N VAL A 76 4.63 16.26 -4.75
CA VAL A 76 5.47 17.43 -4.54
C VAL A 76 4.87 18.22 -3.37
N PRO A 77 5.66 18.58 -2.36
CA PRO A 77 5.18 19.40 -1.25
C PRO A 77 4.67 20.74 -1.74
N THR A 78 3.62 21.24 -1.11
CA THR A 78 3.08 22.57 -1.35
C THR A 78 3.92 23.62 -0.63
N LEU A 79 3.84 24.88 -1.07
CA LEU A 79 4.55 25.98 -0.40
C LEU A 79 4.17 26.11 1.08
N SER A 80 2.90 25.85 1.43
CA SER A 80 2.44 25.88 2.83
C SER A 80 3.09 24.79 3.70
N GLU A 81 3.38 23.62 3.13
CA GLU A 81 4.07 22.53 3.84
C GLU A 81 5.58 22.79 3.96
N LEU A 82 6.15 23.62 3.08
CA LEU A 82 7.57 23.98 3.09
C LEU A 82 7.87 25.24 3.92
N ALA A 83 6.90 26.15 4.07
CA ALA A 83 7.11 27.46 4.68
C ALA A 83 7.26 27.44 6.22
N GLY A 84 6.87 26.35 6.89
CA GLY A 84 7.03 26.19 8.36
C GLY A 84 5.97 26.91 9.16
#